data_AF-A0A2D6FKT8-F1
#
_entry.id   AF-A0A2D6FKT8-F1
#
_cell.length_a   1.000
_cell.length_b   1.000
_cell.length_c   1.000
_cell.angle_alpha   90.00
_cell.angle_beta   90.00
_cell.angle_gamma   90.00
#
_symmetry.space_group_name_H-M   'P 1'
#
loop_
_entity.id
_entity.type
_entity.pdbx_description
1 polymer ?
#
loop_
_entity_poly.entity_id
_entity_poly.type
_entity_poly.pdbx_seq_one_letter_code
_entity_poly.pdbx_strand_id
1 'polypeptide(L)'
;MIDTYFPDIIGQNRVKKALEFYIDGFKKTNCIPHLMFTAPRGCGKTTMATAMAKNLYVDGSIKPLITINCSTIKSLKQFFNMIVIPHMVERDATVLFDECSELPKDVTMALLTITNPNKDNRNEFSYEDYNVTFDFRRLSFMFATTEGQSIFHALMDRMERIDLEEYKSDELGKIVMMGLKDYTVAPKTLVEISSVLRGNARAGQKMAMKMKLYLDAKNKKHLDSKDWKELCSKLGILPLGISVQELNLMRYMARKKATRLTELAAITGLSKGAIQKDYELYLSKMGLMEIQPEGRSLTTKGLEYLNELDGNKKHKSNKTRKK
;
A
#
# COMPACT_ATOMS: atom_id res chain seq x y z
N MET A 1 18.50 -13.44 12.72
CA MET A 1 19.07 -12.11 12.40
C MET A 1 18.07 -11.17 11.71
N ILE A 2 17.12 -11.67 10.88
CA ILE A 2 16.09 -10.84 10.20
C ILE A 2 15.22 -10.02 11.17
N ASP A 3 14.93 -10.53 12.38
CA ASP A 3 14.03 -9.87 13.34
C ASP A 3 14.65 -8.64 14.03
N THR A 4 15.97 -8.41 13.89
CA THR A 4 16.66 -7.34 14.64
C THR A 4 16.41 -5.95 14.06
N TYR A 5 16.42 -5.81 12.73
CA TYR A 5 16.27 -4.50 12.06
C TYR A 5 14.81 -4.09 11.85
N PHE A 6 13.90 -5.08 11.72
CA PHE A 6 12.50 -4.85 11.40
C PHE A 6 11.54 -5.61 12.34
N PRO A 7 11.65 -5.43 13.67
CA PRO A 7 10.90 -6.23 14.65
C PRO A 7 9.38 -6.01 14.56
N ASP A 8 8.96 -4.79 14.18
CA ASP A 8 7.54 -4.40 14.11
C ASP A 8 6.91 -4.65 12.73
N ILE A 9 7.69 -5.09 11.74
CA ILE A 9 7.18 -5.33 10.40
C ILE A 9 6.86 -6.82 10.27
N ILE A 10 5.64 -7.14 9.88
CA ILE A 10 5.23 -8.53 9.62
C ILE A 10 5.46 -8.82 8.14
N GLY A 11 5.93 -10.03 7.80
CA GLY A 11 6.10 -10.45 6.40
C GLY A 11 7.15 -9.65 5.63
N GLN A 12 6.97 -9.54 4.30
CA GLN A 12 7.89 -8.84 3.38
C GLN A 12 9.34 -9.34 3.47
N ASN A 13 9.54 -10.64 3.72
CA ASN A 13 10.86 -11.21 4.03
C ASN A 13 11.90 -10.97 2.93
N ARG A 14 11.48 -10.98 1.65
CA ARG A 14 12.38 -10.68 0.52
C ARG A 14 12.90 -9.24 0.59
N VAL A 15 12.00 -8.29 0.81
CA VAL A 15 12.34 -6.86 0.97
C VAL A 15 13.21 -6.64 2.19
N LYS A 16 12.87 -7.22 3.35
CA LYS A 16 13.67 -7.09 4.57
C LYS A 16 15.11 -7.55 4.38
N LYS A 17 15.33 -8.69 3.72
CA LYS A 17 16.67 -9.20 3.41
C LYS A 17 17.46 -8.27 2.49
N ALA A 18 16.80 -7.70 1.48
CA ALA A 18 17.44 -6.71 0.60
C ALA A 18 17.83 -5.45 1.39
N LEU A 19 16.95 -4.94 2.25
CA LEU A 19 17.25 -3.78 3.09
C LEU A 19 18.34 -4.06 4.13
N GLU A 20 18.39 -5.25 4.71
CA GLU A 20 19.44 -5.70 5.63
C GLU A 20 20.83 -5.56 4.99
N PHE A 21 20.99 -5.98 3.73
CA PHE A 21 22.22 -5.78 2.96
C PHE A 21 22.64 -4.31 2.88
N TYR A 22 21.70 -3.41 2.61
CA TYR A 22 21.99 -1.97 2.54
C TYR A 22 22.27 -1.34 3.91
N ILE A 23 21.61 -1.79 4.98
CA ILE A 23 21.89 -1.36 6.36
C ILE A 23 23.32 -1.75 6.76
N ASP A 24 23.72 -2.99 6.47
CA ASP A 24 25.05 -3.48 6.81
C ASP A 24 26.15 -2.74 6.05
N GLY A 25 25.92 -2.41 4.77
CA GLY A 25 26.79 -1.54 3.99
C GLY A 25 26.87 -0.13 4.58
N PHE A 26 25.71 0.47 4.91
CA PHE A 26 25.64 1.81 5.50
C PHE A 26 26.43 1.92 6.80
N LYS A 27 26.38 0.90 7.68
CA LYS A 27 27.16 0.88 8.93
C LYS A 27 28.68 1.01 8.74
N LYS A 28 29.19 0.71 7.54
CA LYS A 28 30.62 0.81 7.21
C LYS A 28 30.97 2.08 6.45
N THR A 29 30.03 2.64 5.68
CA THR A 29 30.31 3.71 4.71
C THR A 29 29.58 5.02 5.02
N ASN A 30 28.61 5.02 5.92
CA ASN A 30 27.61 6.08 6.13
C ASN A 30 26.83 6.46 4.86
N CYS A 31 26.89 5.65 3.80
CA CYS A 31 26.24 5.90 2.53
C CYS A 31 25.32 4.73 2.16
N ILE A 32 24.16 5.06 1.63
CA ILE A 32 23.17 4.11 1.13
C ILE A 32 22.73 4.56 -0.25
N PRO A 33 22.47 3.65 -1.21
CA PRO A 33 21.81 4.03 -2.45
C PRO A 33 20.48 4.74 -2.18
N HIS A 34 20.08 5.60 -3.10
CA HIS A 34 18.73 6.16 -3.09
C HIS A 34 17.73 5.01 -3.28
N LEU A 35 16.75 4.88 -2.38
CA LEU A 35 15.80 3.77 -2.42
C LEU A 35 14.48 4.23 -3.03
N MET A 36 13.89 3.45 -3.92
CA MET A 36 12.55 3.67 -4.46
C MET A 36 11.62 2.51 -4.06
N PHE A 37 10.72 2.79 -3.12
CA PHE A 37 9.69 1.86 -2.66
C PHE A 37 8.46 1.90 -3.57
N THR A 38 8.17 0.78 -4.22
CA THR A 38 7.05 0.62 -5.15
C THR A 38 6.11 -0.47 -4.68
N ALA A 39 4.81 -0.20 -4.68
CA ALA A 39 3.80 -1.18 -4.26
C ALA A 39 2.39 -0.65 -4.53
N PRO A 40 1.38 -1.52 -4.68
CA PRO A 40 -0.01 -1.11 -4.57
C PRO A 40 -0.32 -0.32 -3.29
N ARG A 41 -1.42 0.42 -3.31
CA ARG A 41 -1.83 1.25 -2.17
C ARG A 41 -2.15 0.36 -0.95
N GLY A 42 -1.54 0.66 0.18
CA GLY A 42 -1.83 -0.03 1.45
C GLY A 42 -0.94 -1.22 1.78
N CYS A 43 0.10 -1.51 0.97
CA CYS A 43 1.13 -2.52 1.31
C CYS A 43 2.20 -2.04 2.32
N GLY A 44 2.11 -0.80 2.81
CA GLY A 44 3.00 -0.32 3.87
C GLY A 44 4.35 0.25 3.41
N LYS A 45 4.43 0.84 2.20
CA LYS A 45 5.67 1.49 1.70
C LYS A 45 6.25 2.50 2.68
N THR A 46 5.46 3.51 3.09
CA THR A 46 5.86 4.53 4.06
C THR A 46 6.30 3.89 5.37
N THR A 47 5.62 2.83 5.83
CA THR A 47 5.98 2.08 7.04
C THR A 47 7.34 1.38 6.89
N MET A 48 7.59 0.72 5.76
CA MET A 48 8.87 0.07 5.46
C MET A 48 10.00 1.09 5.34
N ALA A 49 9.80 2.19 4.61
CA ALA A 49 10.77 3.27 4.50
C ALA A 49 11.07 3.92 5.86
N THR A 50 10.04 4.15 6.68
CA THR A 50 10.21 4.65 8.06
C THR A 50 11.00 3.67 8.91
N ALA A 51 10.72 2.37 8.80
CA ALA A 51 11.47 1.35 9.52
C ALA A 51 12.92 1.27 9.04
N MET A 52 13.17 1.44 7.74
CA MET A 52 14.50 1.52 7.17
C MET A 52 15.28 2.72 7.74
N ALA A 53 14.66 3.91 7.78
CA ALA A 53 15.27 5.11 8.34
C ALA A 53 15.69 4.95 9.81
N LYS A 54 14.91 4.22 10.62
CA LYS A 54 15.26 3.91 12.03
C LYS A 54 16.55 3.10 12.20
N ASN A 55 17.05 2.49 11.13
CA ASN A 55 18.29 1.71 11.13
C ASN A 55 19.51 2.50 10.63
N LEU A 56 19.32 3.75 10.20
CA LEU A 56 20.40 4.61 9.70
C LEU A 56 21.00 5.43 10.85
N TYR A 57 21.94 4.81 11.57
CA TYR A 57 22.66 5.44 12.68
C TYR A 57 23.98 6.08 12.21
N VAL A 58 24.20 7.34 12.59
CA VAL A 58 25.48 8.03 12.43
C VAL A 58 25.90 8.58 13.79
N ASP A 59 27.15 8.31 14.17
CA ASP A 59 27.77 8.77 15.42
C ASP A 59 26.92 8.49 16.68
N GLY A 60 26.28 7.32 16.72
CA GLY A 60 25.47 6.87 17.86
C GLY A 60 24.04 7.42 17.90
N SER A 61 23.64 8.23 16.92
CA SER A 61 22.29 8.78 16.80
C SER A 61 21.60 8.35 15.51
N ILE A 62 20.26 8.26 15.53
CA ILE A 62 19.47 7.98 14.32
C ILE A 62 19.42 9.24 13.46
N LYS A 63 19.66 9.12 12.15
CA LYS A 63 19.41 10.22 11.22
C LYS A 63 17.95 10.69 11.31
N PRO A 64 17.69 11.98 11.57
CA PRO A 64 16.33 12.53 11.56
C PRO A 64 15.57 12.15 10.28
N LEU A 65 14.37 11.58 10.43
CA LEU A 65 13.49 11.25 9.31
C LEU A 65 12.59 12.44 8.99
N ILE A 66 12.59 12.84 7.72
CA ILE A 66 11.80 13.95 7.21
C ILE A 66 10.92 13.41 6.10
N THR A 67 9.64 13.23 6.42
CA THR A 67 8.65 12.70 5.48
C THR A 67 7.94 13.85 4.79
N ILE A 68 7.99 13.83 3.48
CA ILE A 68 7.43 14.84 2.60
C ILE A 68 6.36 14.17 1.76
N ASN A 69 5.16 14.72 1.76
CA ASN A 69 4.18 14.38 0.73
C ASN A 69 4.46 15.25 -0.51
N CYS A 70 4.91 14.64 -1.60
CA CYS A 70 5.32 15.34 -2.81
C CYS A 70 4.18 16.10 -3.49
N SER A 71 2.91 15.72 -3.30
CA SER A 71 1.76 16.47 -3.83
C SER A 71 1.64 17.89 -3.26
N THR A 72 2.26 18.15 -2.10
CA THR A 72 2.30 19.48 -1.47
C THR A 72 3.31 20.42 -2.11
N ILE A 73 4.26 19.89 -2.88
CA ILE A 73 5.28 20.65 -3.59
C ILE A 73 4.72 21.08 -4.94
N LYS A 74 4.72 22.38 -5.22
CA LYS A 74 4.20 22.98 -6.46
C LYS A 74 5.28 23.51 -7.38
N SER A 75 6.50 23.75 -6.88
CA SER A 75 7.62 24.26 -7.66
C SER A 75 8.96 23.95 -7.02
N LEU A 76 10.03 24.09 -7.82
CA LEU A 76 11.41 24.01 -7.36
C LEU A 76 11.71 25.02 -6.25
N LYS A 77 11.19 26.25 -6.35
CA LYS A 77 11.31 27.28 -5.31
C LYS A 77 10.75 26.81 -3.97
N GLN A 78 9.55 26.22 -3.99
CA GLN A 78 8.93 25.70 -2.78
C GLN A 78 9.73 24.53 -2.20
N PHE A 79 10.22 23.63 -3.05
CA PHE A 79 11.09 22.52 -2.65
C PHE A 79 12.35 23.03 -1.93
N PHE A 80 13.02 24.06 -2.47
CA PHE A 80 14.22 24.61 -1.84
C PHE A 80 13.92 25.30 -0.51
N ASN A 81 12.94 26.20 -0.49
CA ASN A 81 12.65 27.03 0.69
C ASN A 81 12.06 26.22 1.86
N MET A 82 11.20 25.24 1.56
CA MET A 82 10.52 24.47 2.61
C MET A 82 11.27 23.22 3.02
N ILE A 83 12.14 22.69 2.14
CA ILE A 83 12.71 21.35 2.32
C ILE A 83 14.23 21.39 2.28
N VAL A 84 14.84 21.76 1.16
CA VAL A 84 16.29 21.67 1.02
C VAL A 84 17.01 22.51 2.07
N ILE A 85 16.65 23.79 2.18
CA ILE A 85 17.34 24.73 3.07
C ILE A 85 17.13 24.39 4.55
N PRO A 86 15.90 24.18 5.04
CA PRO A 86 15.69 23.95 6.47
C PRO A 86 16.19 22.59 6.96
N HIS A 87 16.31 21.60 6.06
CA HIS A 87 16.40 20.20 6.44
C HIS A 87 17.58 19.42 5.84
N MET A 88 18.16 19.87 4.73
CA MET A 88 19.22 19.13 4.03
C MET A 88 20.57 19.85 4.07
N VAL A 89 20.58 21.18 4.09
CA VAL A 89 21.82 21.96 4.11
C VAL A 89 22.53 21.76 5.46
N GLU A 90 23.76 21.26 5.40
CA GLU A 90 24.64 21.02 6.56
C GLU A 90 24.01 20.19 7.69
N ARG A 91 23.06 19.31 7.36
CA ARG A 91 22.34 18.45 8.32
C ARG A 91 22.44 16.98 7.93
N ASP A 92 22.38 16.12 8.94
CA ASP A 92 22.14 14.69 8.74
C ASP A 92 20.65 14.46 8.69
N ALA A 93 20.18 13.81 7.63
CA ALA A 93 18.76 13.57 7.44
C ALA A 93 18.51 12.36 6.54
N THR A 94 17.47 11.61 6.87
CA THR A 94 16.82 10.71 5.94
C THR A 94 15.59 11.42 5.39
N VAL A 95 15.52 11.61 4.08
CA VAL A 95 14.41 12.30 3.43
C VAL A 95 13.55 11.28 2.69
N LEU A 96 12.29 11.17 3.10
CA LEU A 96 11.29 10.32 2.47
C LEU A 96 10.34 11.16 1.60
N PHE A 97 10.44 10.98 0.29
CA PHE A 97 9.56 11.56 -0.72
C PHE A 97 8.36 10.60 -0.95
N ASP A 98 7.30 10.76 -0.17
CA ASP A 98 6.07 9.97 -0.32
C ASP A 98 5.19 10.57 -1.43
N GLU A 99 4.48 9.70 -2.17
CA GLU A 99 3.75 10.05 -3.39
C GLU A 99 4.65 10.75 -4.43
N CYS A 100 5.90 10.28 -4.59
CA CYS A 100 6.89 10.95 -5.45
C CYS A 100 6.52 11.06 -6.94
N SER A 101 5.49 10.34 -7.38
CA SER A 101 4.88 10.53 -8.72
C SER A 101 4.23 11.89 -8.90
N GLU A 102 3.89 12.58 -7.82
CA GLU A 102 3.29 13.92 -7.83
C GLU A 102 4.35 15.04 -7.86
N LEU A 103 5.64 14.70 -7.94
CA LEU A 103 6.69 15.71 -8.01
C LEU A 103 6.54 16.57 -9.26
N PRO A 104 6.62 17.91 -9.12
CA PRO A 104 6.72 18.80 -10.27
C PRO A 104 7.90 18.45 -11.19
N LYS A 105 7.74 18.74 -12.49
CA LYS A 105 8.76 18.41 -13.49
C LYS A 105 10.10 19.11 -13.21
N ASP A 106 10.08 20.38 -12.83
CA ASP A 106 11.26 21.15 -12.45
C ASP A 106 11.99 20.55 -11.24
N VAL A 107 11.26 20.11 -10.21
CA VAL A 107 11.82 19.39 -9.05
C VAL A 107 12.41 18.04 -9.47
N THR A 108 11.71 17.29 -10.32
CA THR A 108 12.20 16.01 -10.86
C THR A 108 13.51 16.20 -11.62
N MET A 109 13.61 17.23 -12.45
CA MET A 109 14.83 17.55 -13.19
C MET A 109 15.99 17.97 -12.27
N ALA A 110 15.70 18.77 -11.24
CA ALA A 110 16.71 19.11 -10.23
C ALA A 110 17.22 17.86 -9.49
N LEU A 111 16.31 16.96 -9.12
CA LEU A 111 16.67 15.69 -8.46
C LEU A 111 17.56 14.79 -9.32
N LEU A 112 17.47 14.84 -10.66
CA LEU A 112 18.40 14.09 -11.53
C LEU A 112 19.85 14.54 -11.38
N THR A 113 20.07 15.86 -11.25
CA THR A 113 21.40 16.43 -11.02
C THR A 113 21.85 16.15 -9.59
N ILE A 114 20.96 16.36 -8.62
CA ILE A 114 21.25 16.16 -7.19
C ILE A 114 21.59 14.69 -6.89
N THR A 115 20.91 13.73 -7.51
CA THR A 115 21.10 12.29 -7.26
C THR A 115 22.07 11.62 -8.23
N ASN A 116 22.84 12.39 -9.01
CA ASN A 116 23.80 11.82 -9.95
C ASN A 116 24.92 11.07 -9.20
N PRO A 117 25.13 9.76 -9.42
CA PRO A 117 26.13 8.98 -8.72
C PRO A 117 27.54 9.43 -9.09
N ASN A 118 28.39 9.56 -8.08
CA ASN A 118 29.81 9.89 -8.23
C ASN A 118 30.63 9.25 -7.09
N LYS A 119 31.95 9.26 -7.21
CA LYS A 119 32.86 8.62 -6.24
C LYS A 119 32.84 9.30 -4.87
N ASP A 120 32.55 10.60 -4.84
CA ASP A 120 32.59 11.40 -3.62
C ASP A 120 31.29 11.31 -2.81
N ASN A 121 30.22 10.75 -3.38
CA ASN A 121 28.86 10.74 -2.81
C ASN A 121 28.38 12.16 -2.47
N ARG A 122 28.80 13.14 -3.27
CA ARG A 122 28.49 14.56 -3.05
C ARG A 122 28.14 15.23 -4.38
N ASN A 123 27.06 15.99 -4.43
CA ASN A 123 26.69 16.80 -5.59
C ASN A 123 26.44 18.25 -5.17
N GLU A 124 26.66 19.18 -6.09
CA GLU A 124 26.33 20.60 -5.91
C GLU A 124 25.19 20.96 -6.86
N PHE A 125 24.27 21.78 -6.39
CA PHE A 125 23.20 22.31 -7.21
C PHE A 125 22.95 23.77 -6.86
N SER A 126 23.00 24.60 -7.90
CA SER A 126 22.73 26.03 -7.79
C SER A 126 21.31 26.34 -8.23
N TYR A 127 20.57 27.08 -7.41
CA TYR A 127 19.23 27.55 -7.71
C TYR A 127 19.05 28.99 -7.20
N GLU A 128 18.78 29.93 -8.10
CA GLU A 128 18.77 31.37 -7.78
C GLU A 128 20.08 31.75 -7.06
N ASP A 129 20.01 32.29 -5.85
CA ASP A 129 21.18 32.68 -5.05
C ASP A 129 21.70 31.55 -4.14
N TYR A 130 21.06 30.38 -4.14
CA TYR A 130 21.48 29.24 -3.33
C TYR A 130 22.48 28.38 -4.09
N ASN A 131 23.62 28.09 -3.45
CA ASN A 131 24.51 27.01 -3.86
C ASN A 131 24.50 25.96 -2.74
N VAL A 132 23.89 24.81 -3.02
CA VAL A 132 23.70 23.74 -2.01
C VAL A 132 24.55 22.54 -2.36
N THR A 133 25.35 22.11 -1.38
CA THR A 133 26.07 20.85 -1.44
C THR A 133 25.26 19.74 -0.77
N PHE A 134 24.88 18.73 -1.56
CA PHE A 134 24.22 17.51 -1.11
C PHE A 134 25.27 16.43 -0.83
N ASP A 135 25.55 16.19 0.45
CA ASP A 135 26.48 15.14 0.90
C ASP A 135 25.71 13.89 1.32
N PHE A 136 25.77 12.81 0.55
CA PHE A 136 25.01 11.58 0.81
C PHE A 136 25.62 10.66 1.86
N ARG A 137 26.74 11.06 2.48
CA ARG A 137 27.18 10.47 3.75
C ARG A 137 26.31 11.00 4.90
N ARG A 138 25.79 12.21 4.74
CA ARG A 138 24.89 12.90 5.69
C ARG A 138 23.43 12.70 5.34
N LEU A 139 23.11 12.80 4.05
CA LEU A 139 21.77 12.67 3.52
C LEU A 139 21.48 11.25 3.03
N SER A 140 20.25 10.79 3.21
CA SER A 140 19.80 9.50 2.66
C SER A 140 18.42 9.70 2.07
N PHE A 141 18.27 9.50 0.76
CA PHE A 141 17.00 9.71 0.08
C PHE A 141 16.25 8.40 -0.12
N MET A 142 14.96 8.44 0.21
CA MET A 142 14.01 7.36 -0.01
C MET A 142 12.79 7.93 -0.71
N PHE A 143 12.24 7.18 -1.65
CA PHE A 143 11.09 7.58 -2.45
C PHE A 143 10.02 6.52 -2.32
N ALA A 144 8.74 6.91 -2.31
CA ALA A 144 7.64 5.97 -2.26
C ALA A 144 6.55 6.35 -3.25
N THR A 145 6.11 5.40 -4.06
CA THR A 145 4.99 5.60 -5.00
C THR A 145 4.12 4.36 -5.15
N THR A 146 2.83 4.59 -5.42
CA THR A 146 1.92 3.54 -5.88
C THR A 146 2.04 3.25 -7.37
N GLU A 147 2.58 4.20 -8.13
CA GLU A 147 2.62 4.17 -9.59
C GLU A 147 4.08 4.27 -10.06
N GLY A 148 4.84 3.19 -9.91
CA GLY A 148 6.25 3.18 -10.34
C GLY A 148 6.44 3.53 -11.82
N GLN A 149 5.43 3.27 -12.65
CA GLN A 149 5.44 3.55 -14.09
C GLN A 149 5.27 5.04 -14.44
N SER A 150 4.75 5.87 -13.52
CA SER A 150 4.59 7.31 -13.75
C SER A 150 5.84 8.12 -13.41
N ILE A 151 6.79 7.51 -12.71
CA ILE A 151 8.08 8.12 -12.41
C ILE A 151 8.91 8.23 -13.69
N PHE A 152 9.55 9.37 -13.89
CA PHE A 152 10.47 9.57 -15.00
C PHE A 152 11.59 8.52 -14.94
N HIS A 153 11.72 7.71 -15.98
CA HIS A 153 12.64 6.56 -16.01
C HIS A 153 14.08 6.93 -15.65
N ALA A 154 14.58 8.08 -16.11
CA ALA A 154 15.93 8.51 -15.79
C ALA A 154 16.14 8.78 -14.29
N LEU A 155 15.08 9.14 -13.54
CA LEU A 155 15.14 9.29 -12.09
C LEU A 155 15.07 7.92 -11.40
N MET A 156 14.23 7.03 -11.93
CA MET A 156 14.15 5.64 -11.47
C MET A 156 15.51 4.93 -11.58
N ASP A 157 16.26 5.15 -12.67
CA ASP A 157 17.58 4.57 -12.91
C ASP A 157 18.66 5.07 -11.92
N ARG A 158 18.41 6.17 -11.20
CA ARG A 158 19.30 6.65 -10.13
C ARG A 158 19.03 5.98 -8.78
N MET A 159 18.01 5.13 -8.70
CA MET A 159 17.51 4.57 -7.45
C MET A 159 17.50 3.06 -7.49
N GLU A 160 17.77 2.46 -6.34
CA GLU A 160 17.55 1.05 -6.12
C GLU A 160 16.06 0.77 -5.90
N ARG A 161 15.50 -0.16 -6.67
CA ARG A 161 14.07 -0.44 -6.66
C ARG A 161 13.73 -1.49 -5.61
N ILE A 162 12.83 -1.12 -4.69
CA ILE A 162 12.32 -1.99 -3.64
C ILE A 162 10.82 -2.20 -3.83
N ASP A 163 10.46 -3.30 -4.51
CA ASP A 163 9.05 -3.68 -4.71
C ASP A 163 8.49 -4.43 -3.49
N LEU A 164 7.50 -3.84 -2.81
CA LEU A 164 6.73 -4.54 -1.79
C LEU A 164 5.62 -5.37 -2.45
N GLU A 165 5.38 -6.53 -1.87
CA GLU A 165 4.38 -7.47 -2.35
C GLU A 165 3.08 -7.34 -1.56
N GLU A 166 2.00 -7.95 -2.07
CA GLU A 166 0.81 -8.14 -1.25
C GLU A 166 1.08 -9.14 -0.13
N TYR A 167 0.44 -8.90 1.02
CA TYR A 167 0.60 -9.76 2.18
C TYR A 167 -0.15 -11.07 1.99
N LYS A 168 0.45 -12.16 2.46
CA LYS A 168 -0.21 -13.46 2.54
C LYS A 168 -1.28 -13.46 3.63
N SER A 169 -2.21 -14.40 3.55
CA SER A 169 -3.34 -14.50 4.49
C SER A 169 -2.89 -14.68 5.95
N ASP A 170 -1.83 -15.45 6.17
CA ASP A 170 -1.22 -15.67 7.49
C ASP A 170 -0.54 -14.40 8.03
N GLU A 171 0.15 -13.65 7.16
CA GLU A 171 0.77 -12.36 7.49
C GLU A 171 -0.30 -11.31 7.84
N LEU A 172 -1.38 -11.24 7.06
CA LEU A 172 -2.52 -10.37 7.34
C LEU A 172 -3.17 -10.69 8.69
N GLY A 173 -3.28 -11.97 9.04
CA GLY A 173 -3.82 -12.38 10.33
C GLY A 173 -2.97 -11.83 11.49
N LYS A 174 -1.65 -11.95 11.37
CA LYS A 174 -0.71 -11.35 12.33
C LYS A 174 -0.84 -9.82 12.39
N ILE A 175 -0.99 -9.16 11.24
CA ILE A 175 -1.18 -7.69 11.16
C ILE A 175 -2.46 -7.26 11.88
N VAL A 176 -3.56 -8.00 11.71
CA VAL A 176 -4.82 -7.76 12.43
C VAL A 176 -4.60 -7.93 13.94
N MET A 177 -3.96 -9.01 14.36
CA MET A 177 -3.68 -9.28 15.78
C MET A 177 -2.79 -8.22 16.42
N MET A 178 -1.84 -7.64 15.68
CA MET A 178 -1.01 -6.52 16.15
C MET A 178 -1.84 -5.29 16.54
N GLY A 179 -2.97 -5.05 15.86
CA GLY A 179 -3.92 -3.99 16.20
C GLY A 179 -4.89 -4.35 17.33
N LEU A 180 -4.84 -5.58 17.84
CA LEU A 180 -5.74 -6.16 18.84
C LEU A 180 -4.98 -6.67 20.07
N LYS A 181 -3.97 -5.93 20.54
CA LYS A 181 -3.04 -6.37 21.62
C LYS A 181 -3.75 -6.91 22.88
N ASP A 182 -4.91 -6.36 23.24
CA ASP A 182 -5.66 -6.73 24.46
C ASP A 182 -6.82 -7.74 24.19
N TYR A 183 -6.93 -8.24 22.97
CA TYR A 183 -8.04 -9.10 22.53
C TYR A 183 -7.49 -10.38 21.92
N THR A 184 -8.35 -11.40 21.89
CA THR A 184 -8.06 -12.68 21.25
C THR A 184 -9.07 -12.95 20.14
N VAL A 185 -8.63 -13.65 19.10
CA VAL A 185 -9.47 -14.03 17.97
C VAL A 185 -9.34 -15.54 17.77
N ALA A 186 -10.47 -16.23 17.61
CA ALA A 186 -10.43 -17.67 17.31
C ALA A 186 -9.64 -17.93 16.00
N PRO A 187 -8.72 -18.92 15.94
CA PRO A 187 -7.85 -19.12 14.78
C PRO A 187 -8.58 -19.27 13.44
N LYS A 188 -9.70 -20.02 13.44
CA LYS A 188 -10.54 -20.19 12.24
C LYS A 188 -11.15 -18.85 11.78
N THR A 189 -11.58 -18.03 12.72
CA THR A 189 -12.13 -16.70 12.43
C THR A 189 -11.07 -15.76 11.88
N LEU A 190 -9.82 -15.85 12.38
CA LEU A 190 -8.72 -15.04 11.86
C LEU A 190 -8.44 -15.34 10.38
N VAL A 191 -8.55 -16.60 9.96
CA VAL A 191 -8.42 -16.98 8.54
C VAL A 191 -9.54 -16.36 7.70
N GLU A 192 -10.79 -16.41 8.19
CA GLU A 192 -11.94 -15.77 7.53
C GLU A 192 -11.72 -14.25 7.40
N ILE A 193 -11.22 -13.59 8.45
CA ILE A 193 -10.90 -12.17 8.44
C ILE A 193 -9.82 -11.87 7.41
N SER A 194 -8.70 -12.61 7.41
CA SER A 194 -7.61 -12.40 6.45
C SER A 194 -8.07 -12.52 5.00
N SER A 195 -9.00 -13.44 4.72
CA SER A 195 -9.53 -13.66 3.37
C SER A 195 -10.23 -12.44 2.77
N VAL A 196 -10.74 -11.52 3.60
CA VAL A 196 -11.45 -10.31 3.13
C VAL A 196 -10.57 -9.07 3.01
N LEU A 197 -9.28 -9.16 3.37
CA LEU A 197 -8.36 -8.01 3.43
C LEU A 197 -7.59 -7.77 2.12
N ARG A 198 -7.71 -8.66 1.14
CA ARG A 198 -7.15 -8.49 -0.22
C ARG A 198 -5.65 -8.17 -0.26
N GLY A 199 -4.86 -8.85 0.58
CA GLY A 199 -3.41 -8.63 0.65
C GLY A 199 -2.98 -7.25 1.17
N ASN A 200 -3.92 -6.46 1.72
CA ASN A 200 -3.70 -5.06 2.06
C ASN A 200 -3.54 -4.85 3.58
N ALA A 201 -2.32 -4.55 4.02
CA ALA A 201 -2.02 -4.32 5.43
C ALA A 201 -2.81 -3.16 6.05
N ARG A 202 -3.02 -2.07 5.29
CA ARG A 202 -3.86 -0.93 5.74
C ARG A 202 -5.31 -1.35 5.95
N ALA A 203 -5.85 -2.23 5.10
CA ALA A 203 -7.18 -2.81 5.33
C ALA A 203 -7.21 -3.66 6.60
N GLY A 204 -6.16 -4.45 6.87
CA GLY A 204 -6.02 -5.22 8.11
C GLY A 204 -6.04 -4.35 9.37
N GLN A 205 -5.27 -3.27 9.40
CA GLN A 205 -5.28 -2.30 10.51
C GLN A 205 -6.66 -1.65 10.70
N LYS A 206 -7.32 -1.25 9.60
CA LYS A 206 -8.69 -0.74 9.65
C LYS A 206 -9.69 -1.77 10.16
N MET A 207 -9.53 -3.03 9.81
CA MET A 207 -10.38 -4.12 10.30
C MET A 207 -10.17 -4.36 11.79
N ALA A 208 -8.92 -4.38 12.26
CA ALA A 208 -8.60 -4.49 13.68
C ALA A 208 -9.30 -3.39 14.51
N MET A 209 -9.27 -2.13 14.04
CA MET A 209 -9.99 -1.03 14.71
C MET A 209 -11.51 -1.25 14.76
N LYS A 210 -12.11 -1.76 13.68
CA LYS A 210 -13.55 -2.11 13.64
C LYS A 210 -13.90 -3.26 14.60
N MET A 211 -13.04 -4.27 14.65
CA MET A 211 -13.20 -5.42 15.55
C MET A 211 -13.08 -4.99 17.00
N LYS A 212 -12.09 -4.14 17.33
CA LYS A 212 -11.93 -3.55 18.66
C LYS A 212 -13.20 -2.81 19.09
N LEU A 213 -13.70 -1.91 18.24
CA LEU A 213 -14.94 -1.17 18.52
C LEU A 213 -16.14 -2.11 18.77
N TYR A 214 -16.26 -3.18 17.99
CA TYR A 214 -17.32 -4.19 18.18
C TYR A 214 -17.18 -4.92 19.52
N LEU A 215 -15.98 -5.34 19.88
CA LEU A 215 -15.69 -6.07 21.11
C LEU A 215 -15.93 -5.19 22.35
N ASP A 216 -15.47 -3.94 22.31
CA ASP A 216 -15.68 -2.96 23.37
C ASP A 216 -17.18 -2.68 23.58
N ALA A 217 -17.92 -2.46 22.50
CA ALA A 217 -19.37 -2.23 22.57
C ALA A 217 -20.15 -3.43 23.14
N LYS A 218 -19.58 -4.65 23.08
CA LYS A 218 -20.19 -5.88 23.60
C LYS A 218 -19.60 -6.30 24.94
N ASN A 219 -18.68 -5.53 25.53
CA ASN A 219 -17.89 -5.89 26.71
C ASN A 219 -17.25 -7.29 26.59
N LYS A 220 -16.70 -7.60 25.42
CA LYS A 220 -16.03 -8.87 25.12
C LYS A 220 -14.53 -8.64 24.87
N LYS A 221 -13.72 -9.66 25.20
CA LYS A 221 -12.28 -9.69 24.86
C LYS A 221 -11.89 -10.79 23.86
N HIS A 222 -12.83 -11.65 23.49
CA HIS A 222 -12.62 -12.73 22.55
C HIS A 222 -13.60 -12.60 21.38
N LEU A 223 -13.09 -12.70 20.15
CA LEU A 223 -13.88 -12.67 18.92
C LEU A 223 -13.98 -14.07 18.31
N ASP A 224 -15.20 -14.62 18.30
CA ASP A 224 -15.50 -15.91 17.70
C ASP A 224 -16.12 -15.79 16.29
N SER A 225 -16.45 -16.93 15.66
CA SER A 225 -17.04 -16.94 14.31
C SER A 225 -18.47 -16.33 14.27
N LYS A 226 -19.22 -16.38 15.37
CA LYS A 226 -20.57 -15.79 15.44
C LYS A 226 -20.47 -14.26 15.48
N ASP A 227 -19.54 -13.75 16.28
CA ASP A 227 -19.22 -12.32 16.40
C ASP A 227 -18.76 -11.76 15.04
N TRP A 228 -17.88 -12.49 14.34
CA TRP A 228 -17.46 -12.11 12.98
C TRP A 228 -18.62 -12.07 11.99
N LYS A 229 -19.51 -13.06 12.00
CA LYS A 229 -20.71 -13.07 11.14
C LYS A 229 -21.64 -11.90 11.43
N GLU A 230 -21.83 -11.54 12.71
CA GLU A 230 -22.60 -10.35 13.09
C GLU A 230 -21.93 -9.08 12.54
N LEU A 231 -20.61 -8.95 12.72
CA LEU A 231 -19.84 -7.81 12.24
C LEU A 231 -19.92 -7.66 10.71
N CYS A 232 -19.74 -8.77 9.98
CA CYS A 232 -19.87 -8.81 8.52
C CYS A 232 -21.27 -8.37 8.08
N SER A 233 -22.32 -8.84 8.76
CA SER A 233 -23.69 -8.46 8.45
C SER A 233 -23.95 -6.97 8.71
N LYS A 234 -23.38 -6.38 9.76
CA LYS A 234 -23.56 -4.95 10.08
C LYS A 234 -22.79 -4.04 9.15
N LEU A 235 -21.57 -4.43 8.77
CA LEU A 235 -20.67 -3.61 7.96
C LEU A 235 -20.76 -3.91 6.46
N GLY A 236 -21.62 -4.85 6.05
CA GLY A 236 -21.76 -5.25 4.66
C GLY A 236 -20.51 -5.90 4.08
N ILE A 237 -19.73 -6.61 4.89
CA ILE A 237 -18.52 -7.30 4.45
C ILE A 237 -18.95 -8.58 3.73
N LEU A 238 -18.60 -8.67 2.44
CA LEU A 238 -18.85 -9.86 1.63
C LEU A 238 -17.69 -10.84 1.71
N PRO A 239 -17.93 -12.15 1.45
CA PRO A 239 -16.86 -13.13 1.28
C PRO A 239 -15.85 -12.68 0.22
N LEU A 240 -14.61 -13.14 0.33
CA LEU A 240 -13.48 -12.67 -0.49
C LEU A 240 -13.25 -11.15 -0.43
N GLY A 241 -13.91 -10.45 0.50
CA GLY A 241 -13.81 -9.00 0.65
C GLY A 241 -14.39 -8.23 -0.51
N ILE A 242 -15.24 -8.82 -1.36
CA ILE A 242 -15.83 -8.16 -2.55
C ILE A 242 -16.61 -6.90 -2.14
N SER A 243 -16.47 -5.84 -2.92
CA SER A 243 -17.17 -4.57 -2.70
C SER A 243 -18.59 -4.64 -3.27
N VAL A 244 -19.46 -3.75 -2.81
CA VAL A 244 -20.83 -3.66 -3.35
C VAL A 244 -20.80 -3.29 -4.84
N GLN A 245 -19.86 -2.42 -5.24
CA GLN A 245 -19.65 -2.00 -6.61
C GLN A 245 -19.19 -3.15 -7.50
N GLU A 246 -18.24 -3.96 -7.04
CA GLU A 246 -17.81 -5.18 -7.73
C GLU A 246 -18.95 -6.19 -7.85
N LEU A 247 -19.72 -6.40 -6.78
CA LEU A 247 -20.88 -7.29 -6.82
C LEU A 247 -21.91 -6.81 -7.85
N ASN A 248 -22.16 -5.50 -7.93
CA ASN A 248 -23.05 -4.93 -8.93
C ASN A 248 -22.49 -5.11 -10.35
N LEU A 249 -21.18 -4.90 -10.54
CA LEU A 249 -20.51 -5.17 -11.82
C LEU A 249 -20.70 -6.63 -12.23
N MET A 250 -20.49 -7.57 -11.31
CA MET A 250 -20.74 -8.99 -11.54
C MET A 250 -22.20 -9.26 -11.93
N ARG A 251 -23.17 -8.65 -11.24
CA ARG A 251 -24.59 -8.79 -11.59
C ARG A 251 -24.93 -8.24 -12.98
N TYR A 252 -24.29 -7.16 -13.41
CA TYR A 252 -24.47 -6.65 -14.77
C TYR A 252 -23.88 -7.59 -15.80
N MET A 253 -22.66 -8.09 -15.55
CA MET A 253 -22.00 -9.07 -16.42
C MET A 253 -22.79 -10.39 -16.50
N ALA A 254 -23.43 -10.84 -15.42
CA ALA A 254 -24.23 -12.07 -15.40
C ALA A 254 -25.45 -12.06 -16.33
N ARG A 255 -25.89 -10.89 -16.82
CA ARG A 255 -27.06 -10.77 -17.72
C ARG A 255 -26.75 -11.16 -19.16
N LYS A 256 -25.47 -11.19 -19.54
CA LYS A 256 -25.00 -11.43 -20.91
C LYS A 256 -23.78 -12.35 -20.89
N LYS A 257 -23.46 -12.98 -22.03
CA LYS A 257 -22.23 -13.78 -22.13
C LYS A 257 -20.98 -12.92 -22.06
N ALA A 258 -20.98 -11.76 -22.73
CA ALA A 258 -19.89 -10.80 -22.70
C ALA A 258 -20.45 -9.37 -22.68
N THR A 259 -19.81 -8.47 -21.92
CA THR A 259 -20.21 -7.06 -21.80
C THR A 259 -19.02 -6.14 -22.10
N ARG A 260 -19.20 -5.15 -22.99
CA ARG A 260 -18.12 -4.22 -23.35
C ARG A 260 -17.83 -3.25 -22.20
N LEU A 261 -16.58 -2.76 -22.09
CA LEU A 261 -16.20 -1.77 -21.08
C LEU A 261 -17.03 -0.48 -21.18
N THR A 262 -17.32 -0.04 -22.40
CA THR A 262 -18.16 1.14 -22.66
C THR A 262 -19.57 0.95 -22.14
N GLU A 263 -20.10 -0.27 -22.24
CA GLU A 263 -21.43 -0.61 -21.74
C GLU A 263 -21.44 -0.67 -20.22
N LEU A 264 -20.43 -1.30 -19.60
CA LEU A 264 -20.27 -1.29 -18.14
C LEU A 264 -20.14 0.14 -17.59
N ALA A 265 -19.37 1.00 -18.26
CA ALA A 265 -19.25 2.41 -17.92
C ALA A 265 -20.60 3.14 -18.01
N ALA A 266 -21.35 2.94 -19.09
CA ALA A 266 -22.66 3.57 -19.28
C ALA A 266 -23.68 3.12 -18.22
N ILE A 267 -23.70 1.83 -17.86
CA ILE A 267 -24.63 1.27 -16.88
C ILE A 267 -24.28 1.70 -15.45
N THR A 268 -22.99 1.74 -15.11
CA THR A 268 -22.52 2.03 -13.75
C THR A 268 -22.33 3.53 -13.47
N GLY A 269 -22.25 4.36 -14.52
CA GLY A 269 -21.87 5.76 -14.41
C GLY A 269 -20.39 5.99 -14.06
N LEU A 270 -19.56 4.93 -14.07
CA LEU A 270 -18.15 5.00 -13.75
C LEU A 270 -17.30 5.27 -15.01
N SER A 271 -16.13 5.87 -14.81
CA SER A 271 -15.15 5.98 -15.89
C SER A 271 -14.58 4.61 -16.26
N LYS A 272 -14.20 4.43 -17.53
CA LYS A 272 -13.53 3.20 -18.01
C LYS A 272 -12.29 2.85 -17.19
N GLY A 273 -11.48 3.87 -16.88
CA GLY A 273 -10.27 3.72 -16.08
C GLY A 273 -10.55 3.24 -14.66
N ALA A 274 -11.60 3.76 -14.01
CA ALA A 274 -12.02 3.29 -12.69
C ALA A 274 -12.46 1.83 -12.72
N ILE A 275 -13.27 1.43 -13.71
CA ILE A 275 -13.68 0.03 -13.90
C ILE A 275 -12.45 -0.88 -13.99
N GLN A 276 -11.52 -0.56 -14.88
CA GLN A 276 -10.32 -1.38 -15.11
C GLN A 276 -9.38 -1.45 -13.90
N LYS A 277 -9.06 -0.31 -13.30
CA LYS A 277 -8.06 -0.22 -12.24
C LYS A 277 -8.59 -0.59 -10.86
N ASP A 278 -9.82 -0.19 -10.54
CA ASP A 278 -10.33 -0.28 -9.16
C ASP A 278 -11.18 -1.53 -8.91
N TYR A 279 -11.79 -2.11 -9.95
CA TYR A 279 -12.78 -3.18 -9.80
C TYR A 279 -12.41 -4.46 -10.57
N GLU A 280 -12.13 -4.37 -11.88
CA GLU A 280 -11.82 -5.54 -12.71
C GLU A 280 -10.59 -6.30 -12.22
N LEU A 281 -9.55 -5.57 -11.78
CA LEU A 281 -8.28 -6.17 -11.38
C LEU A 281 -8.46 -7.20 -10.27
N TYR A 282 -9.25 -6.89 -9.24
CA TYR A 282 -9.46 -7.81 -8.12
C TYR A 282 -10.37 -8.97 -8.49
N LEU A 283 -11.45 -8.72 -9.24
CA LEU A 283 -12.35 -9.77 -9.72
C LEU A 283 -11.62 -10.78 -10.62
N SER A 284 -10.79 -10.28 -11.53
CA SER A 284 -9.95 -11.10 -12.42
C SER A 284 -8.91 -11.89 -11.62
N LYS A 285 -8.23 -11.23 -10.67
CA LYS A 285 -7.27 -11.90 -9.78
C LYS A 285 -7.88 -13.04 -8.96
N MET A 286 -9.13 -12.89 -8.52
CA MET A 286 -9.86 -13.94 -7.82
C MET A 286 -10.43 -15.02 -8.75
N GLY A 287 -10.27 -14.86 -10.07
CA GLY A 287 -10.81 -15.74 -11.10
C GLY A 287 -12.33 -15.70 -11.16
N LEU A 288 -12.96 -14.59 -10.78
CA LEU A 288 -14.42 -14.38 -10.82
C LEU A 288 -14.90 -13.80 -12.16
N MET A 289 -14.00 -13.14 -12.87
CA MET A 289 -14.25 -12.63 -14.22
C MET A 289 -13.03 -12.84 -15.11
N GLU A 290 -13.24 -12.70 -16.40
CA GLU A 290 -12.19 -12.73 -17.41
C GLU A 290 -12.44 -11.67 -18.50
N ILE A 291 -11.39 -11.32 -19.23
CA ILE A 291 -11.45 -10.36 -20.33
C ILE A 291 -11.19 -11.14 -21.62
N GLN A 292 -12.20 -11.17 -22.48
CA GLN A 292 -12.20 -11.82 -23.79
C GLN A 292 -12.26 -10.76 -24.91
N PRO A 293 -11.94 -11.10 -26.17
CA PRO A 293 -12.07 -10.19 -27.31
C PRO A 293 -13.46 -9.55 -27.43
N GLU A 294 -14.51 -10.30 -27.08
CA GLU A 294 -15.92 -9.89 -27.16
C GLU A 294 -16.35 -8.98 -26.01
N GLY A 295 -15.60 -8.96 -24.90
CA GLY A 295 -15.89 -8.17 -23.71
C GLY A 295 -15.50 -8.84 -22.41
N ARG A 296 -16.11 -8.40 -21.31
CA ARG A 296 -15.93 -8.97 -19.96
C ARG A 296 -17.00 -10.02 -19.72
N SER A 297 -16.60 -11.18 -19.21
CA SER A 297 -17.49 -12.28 -18.85
C SER A 297 -17.22 -12.72 -17.41
N LEU A 298 -18.25 -13.27 -16.76
CA LEU A 298 -18.04 -14.01 -15.52
C LEU A 298 -17.52 -15.40 -15.83
N THR A 299 -16.57 -15.86 -15.04
CA THR A 299 -16.15 -17.27 -15.05
C THR A 299 -17.22 -18.14 -14.39
N THR A 300 -17.11 -19.46 -14.51
CA THR A 300 -17.95 -20.41 -13.76
C THR A 300 -17.91 -20.12 -12.26
N LYS A 301 -16.71 -19.91 -11.71
CA LYS A 301 -16.50 -19.54 -10.30
C LYS A 301 -17.20 -18.23 -9.93
N GLY A 302 -17.18 -17.24 -10.83
CA GLY A 302 -17.87 -15.97 -10.65
C GLY A 302 -19.40 -16.12 -10.58
N LEU A 303 -19.97 -16.97 -11.43
CA LEU A 303 -21.40 -17.27 -11.43
C LEU A 303 -21.82 -18.04 -10.17
N GLU A 304 -21.06 -19.06 -9.76
CA GLU A 304 -21.29 -19.81 -8.53
C GLU A 304 -21.27 -18.89 -7.31
N TYR A 305 -20.25 -18.04 -7.19
CA TYR A 305 -20.15 -17.04 -6.14
C TYR A 305 -21.38 -16.11 -6.08
N LEU A 306 -21.86 -15.65 -7.23
CA LEU A 306 -23.05 -14.80 -7.31
C LEU A 306 -24.30 -15.54 -6.84
N ASN A 307 -24.46 -16.79 -7.29
CA ASN A 307 -25.60 -17.65 -6.94
C ASN A 307 -25.65 -17.98 -5.45
N GLU A 308 -24.50 -18.24 -4.81
CA GLU A 308 -24.43 -18.47 -3.36
C GLU A 308 -24.88 -17.24 -2.56
N LEU A 309 -24.48 -16.04 -2.99
CA LEU A 309 -24.87 -14.79 -2.31
C LEU A 309 -26.35 -14.46 -2.48
N ASP A 310 -26.88 -14.61 -3.70
CA ASP A 310 -28.28 -14.28 -4.00
C ASP A 310 -29.24 -15.38 -3.52
N GLY A 311 -28.81 -16.64 -3.51
CA GLY A 311 -29.52 -17.77 -2.90
C GLY A 311 -29.68 -17.62 -1.38
N ASN A 312 -28.63 -17.17 -0.69
CA ASN A 312 -28.69 -16.87 0.74
C ASN A 312 -29.65 -15.72 1.09
N LYS A 313 -29.89 -14.78 0.17
CA LYS A 313 -30.91 -13.71 0.35
C LYS A 313 -32.34 -14.23 0.27
N LYS A 314 -32.64 -15.18 -0.64
CA LYS A 314 -33.98 -15.79 -0.76
C LYS A 314 -34.37 -16.60 0.48
N HIS A 315 -33.41 -17.28 1.13
CA HIS A 315 -33.68 -18.00 2.37
C HIS A 315 -33.86 -17.09 3.60
N LYS A 316 -33.19 -15.94 3.66
CA LYS A 316 -33.38 -14.96 4.75
C LYS A 316 -34.73 -14.23 4.65
N SER A 317 -35.17 -13.82 3.44
CA SER A 317 -36.46 -13.13 3.28
C SER A 317 -37.68 -14.01 3.58
N ASN A 318 -37.59 -15.33 3.32
CA ASN A 318 -38.66 -16.27 3.64
C ASN A 318 -38.78 -16.60 5.13
N LYS A 319 -37.73 -16.39 5.94
CA LYS A 319 -37.81 -16.54 7.41
C LYS A 319 -38.41 -15.32 8.11
N THR A 320 -38.22 -14.11 7.56
CA THR A 320 -38.77 -12.88 8.14
C THR A 320 -40.26 -12.68 7.81
N ARG A 321 -40.78 -13.32 6.75
CA ARG A 321 -42.22 -13.32 6.40
C ARG A 321 -43.06 -14.40 7.11
N LYS A 322 -42.43 -15.27 7.91
CA LYS A 322 -43.09 -16.35 8.67
C LYS A 322 -43.09 -16.11 10.18
N LYS A 323 -42.88 -14.87 10.62
CA LYS A 323 -43.11 -14.44 12.00
C LYS A 323 -44.14 -13.32 12.00
#